data_AF-A0A326S6Z1-F1
#
_entry.id   AF-A0A326S6Z1-F1
#
_cell.length_a   1.000
_cell.length_b   1.000
_cell.length_c   1.000
_cell.angle_alpha   90.00
_cell.angle_beta   90.00
_cell.angle_gamma   90.00
#
_symmetry.space_group_name_H-M   'P 1'
#
loop_
_entity.id
_entity.type
_entity.pdbx_description
1 polymer ?
#
loop_
_entity_poly.entity_id
_entity_poly.type
_entity_poly.pdbx_seq_one_letter_code
_entity_poly.pdbx_strand_id
1 'polypeptide(L)'
;MKIEDWKKLLSILDSQYSIFLLEYPTMKNGRNKKIRENSERKVYNSIQLSCNWITDYPEAYQLLTGKDNTDFGRHIIWDEFSRPNYFGSDMSEFLEKIKDKIKSLEEKSDIE
;
A
#
# COMPACT_ATOMS: atom_id res chain seq x y z
N MET A 1 17.22 0.45 -3.40
CA MET A 1 16.46 1.55 -2.80
C MET A 1 17.13 2.00 -1.50
N LYS A 2 17.33 3.32 -1.29
CA LYS A 2 17.96 3.86 -0.08
C LYS A 2 16.98 3.93 1.09
N ILE A 3 17.48 4.10 2.32
CA ILE A 3 16.63 4.18 3.51
C ILE A 3 15.66 5.37 3.46
N GLU A 4 16.10 6.51 2.92
CA GLU A 4 15.27 7.70 2.77
C GLU A 4 14.10 7.46 1.81
N ASP A 5 14.32 6.67 0.74
CA ASP A 5 13.27 6.29 -0.20
C ASP A 5 12.23 5.39 0.48
N TRP A 6 12.65 4.45 1.33
CA TRP A 6 11.72 3.62 2.13
C TRP A 6 10.89 4.46 3.10
N LYS A 7 11.52 5.41 3.82
CA LYS A 7 10.81 6.32 4.74
C LYS A 7 9.81 7.20 4.01
N LYS A 8 10.19 7.70 2.82
CA LYS A 8 9.29 8.48 1.96
C LYS A 8 8.11 7.63 1.48
N LEU A 9 8.36 6.42 0.98
CA LEU A 9 7.32 5.51 0.55
C LEU A 9 6.36 5.19 1.70
N LEU A 10 6.88 4.85 2.89
CA LEU A 10 6.08 4.59 4.08
C LEU A 10 5.13 5.76 4.39
N SER A 11 5.66 6.99 4.43
CA SER A 11 4.87 8.18 4.73
C SER A 11 3.73 8.40 3.73
N ILE A 12 3.99 8.18 2.45
CA ILE A 12 2.99 8.34 1.39
C ILE A 12 1.92 7.25 1.49
N LEU A 13 2.31 6.00 1.66
CA LEU A 13 1.39 4.88 1.74
C LEU A 13 0.52 4.95 3.00
N ASP A 14 1.09 5.33 4.15
CA ASP A 14 0.36 5.53 5.40
C ASP A 14 -0.70 6.64 5.27
N SER A 15 -0.37 7.74 4.55
CA SER A 15 -1.32 8.80 4.23
C SER A 15 -2.47 8.30 3.35
N GLN A 16 -2.18 7.55 2.29
CA GLN A 16 -3.22 6.98 1.42
C GLN A 16 -4.07 5.93 2.15
N TYR A 17 -3.45 5.12 3.01
CA TYR A 17 -4.15 4.13 3.82
C TYR A 17 -5.12 4.79 4.80
N SER A 18 -4.71 5.88 5.44
CA SER A 18 -5.59 6.68 6.31
C SER A 18 -6.82 7.23 5.57
N ILE A 19 -6.63 7.72 4.33
CA ILE A 19 -7.74 8.17 3.47
C ILE A 19 -8.67 6.99 3.15
N PHE A 20 -8.10 5.84 2.78
CA PHE A 20 -8.87 4.64 2.49
C PHE A 20 -9.72 4.20 3.68
N LEU A 21 -9.14 4.12 4.88
CA LEU A 21 -9.84 3.70 6.11
C LEU A 21 -11.02 4.62 6.46
N LEU A 22 -10.90 5.92 6.20
CA LEU A 22 -11.97 6.89 6.42
C LEU A 22 -13.10 6.75 5.38
N GLU A 23 -12.73 6.58 4.11
CA GLU A 23 -13.67 6.68 2.99
C GLU A 23 -14.33 5.35 2.65
N TYR A 24 -13.68 4.21 2.89
CA TYR A 24 -14.22 2.89 2.56
C TYR A 24 -15.54 2.55 3.27
N PRO A 25 -15.70 2.77 4.59
CA PRO A 25 -17.00 2.60 5.25
C PRO A 25 -18.06 3.55 4.70
N THR A 26 -17.67 4.78 4.36
CA THR A 26 -18.58 5.80 3.80
C THR A 26 -19.01 5.45 2.38
N MET A 27 -18.13 4.85 1.57
CA MET A 27 -18.45 4.30 0.26
C MET A 27 -19.53 3.21 0.37
N LYS A 28 -19.40 2.29 1.34
CA LYS A 28 -20.35 1.19 1.53
C LYS A 28 -21.68 1.65 2.13
N ASN A 29 -21.62 2.52 3.15
CA ASN A 29 -22.74 2.80 4.05
C ASN A 29 -23.18 4.27 4.08
N GLY A 30 -22.65 5.12 3.19
CA GLY A 30 -22.98 6.54 3.14
C GLY A 30 -24.49 6.79 2.97
N ARG A 31 -25.01 7.83 3.64
CA ARG A 31 -26.46 8.08 3.77
C ARG A 31 -27.18 8.33 2.45
N ASN A 32 -26.50 8.86 1.45
CA ASN A 32 -27.07 9.12 0.13
C ASN A 32 -26.09 8.74 -0.99
N LYS A 33 -26.64 8.61 -2.21
CA LYS A 33 -25.88 8.21 -3.40
C LYS A 33 -24.67 9.11 -3.67
N LYS A 34 -24.84 10.43 -3.60
CA LYS A 34 -23.78 11.41 -3.87
C LYS A 34 -22.61 11.28 -2.90
N ILE A 35 -22.87 11.02 -1.61
CA ILE A 35 -21.83 10.76 -0.61
C ILE A 35 -21.07 9.49 -0.95
N ARG A 36 -21.78 8.39 -1.25
CA ARG A 36 -21.16 7.11 -1.59
C ARG A 36 -20.28 7.21 -2.83
N GLU A 37 -20.76 7.85 -3.89
CA GLU A 37 -19.99 8.06 -5.13
C GLU A 37 -18.75 8.94 -4.91
N ASN A 38 -18.85 9.95 -4.05
CA ASN A 38 -17.70 10.79 -3.73
C ASN A 38 -16.63 10.00 -2.93
N SER A 39 -17.05 9.21 -1.94
CA SER A 39 -16.15 8.34 -1.18
C SER A 39 -15.56 7.22 -2.04
N GLU A 40 -16.34 6.66 -2.97
CA GLU A 40 -15.87 5.68 -3.96
C GLU A 40 -14.69 6.23 -4.77
N ARG A 41 -14.81 7.45 -5.30
CA ARG A 41 -13.72 8.10 -6.03
C ARG A 41 -12.47 8.26 -5.17
N LYS A 42 -12.62 8.63 -3.90
CA LYS A 42 -11.49 8.78 -2.98
C LYS A 42 -10.82 7.45 -2.66
N VAL A 43 -11.60 6.39 -2.46
CA VAL A 43 -11.10 5.02 -2.26
C VAL A 43 -10.29 4.56 -3.46
N TYR A 44 -10.84 4.68 -4.68
CA TYR A 44 -10.09 4.27 -5.87
C TYR A 44 -8.86 5.13 -6.12
N ASN A 45 -8.94 6.44 -5.84
CA ASN A 45 -7.77 7.32 -5.95
C ASN A 45 -6.67 6.94 -4.95
N SER A 46 -7.01 6.63 -3.69
CA SER A 46 -6.00 6.24 -2.70
C SER A 46 -5.32 4.93 -3.08
N ILE A 47 -6.10 3.94 -3.54
CA ILE A 47 -5.57 2.67 -4.05
C ILE A 47 -4.65 2.90 -5.25
N GLN A 48 -5.10 3.69 -6.25
CA GLN A 48 -4.32 3.95 -7.45
C GLN A 48 -3.01 4.67 -7.14
N LEU A 49 -3.05 5.68 -6.26
CA LEU A 49 -1.84 6.40 -5.85
C LEU A 49 -0.86 5.46 -5.13
N SER A 50 -1.36 4.63 -4.20
CA SER A 50 -0.55 3.61 -3.56
C SER A 50 0.07 2.65 -4.57
N CYS A 51 -0.72 2.16 -5.54
CA CYS A 51 -0.23 1.26 -6.57
C CYS A 51 0.89 1.89 -7.40
N ASN A 52 0.70 3.12 -7.86
CA ASN A 52 1.71 3.85 -8.64
C ASN A 52 3.03 3.99 -7.88
N TRP A 53 2.97 4.43 -6.62
CA TRP A 53 4.16 4.57 -5.78
C TRP A 53 4.87 3.25 -5.53
N ILE A 54 4.13 2.14 -5.36
CA ILE A 54 4.74 0.81 -5.19
C ILE A 54 5.41 0.35 -6.48
N THR A 55 4.79 0.56 -7.65
CA THR A 55 5.37 0.15 -8.93
C THR A 55 6.59 0.97 -9.34
N ASP A 56 6.65 2.24 -8.91
CA ASP A 56 7.82 3.10 -9.14
C ASP A 56 9.07 2.62 -8.38
N TYR A 57 8.89 1.77 -7.37
CA TYR A 57 9.95 1.18 -6.56
C TYR A 57 9.96 -0.35 -6.69
N PRO A 58 10.76 -0.93 -7.61
CA PRO A 58 10.79 -2.37 -7.85
C PRO A 58 11.02 -3.22 -6.60
N GLU A 59 11.86 -2.76 -5.67
CA GLU A 59 12.10 -3.45 -4.41
C GLU A 59 10.88 -3.47 -3.47
N ALA A 60 10.03 -2.44 -3.53
CA ALA A 60 8.77 -2.40 -2.79
C ALA A 60 7.74 -3.34 -3.41
N TYR A 61 7.63 -3.35 -4.73
CA TYR A 61 6.78 -4.31 -5.45
C TYR A 61 7.17 -5.77 -5.15
N GLN A 62 8.47 -6.07 -5.14
CA GLN A 62 8.97 -7.40 -4.77
C GLN A 62 8.73 -7.74 -3.29
N LEU A 63 8.82 -6.76 -2.39
CA LEU A 63 8.52 -6.95 -0.98
C LEU A 63 7.03 -7.29 -0.76
N LEU A 64 6.13 -6.63 -1.50
CA LEU A 64 4.70 -6.90 -1.45
C LEU A 64 4.35 -8.28 -2.02
N THR A 65 4.87 -8.59 -3.22
CA THR A 65 4.46 -9.77 -4.00
C THR A 65 5.26 -11.04 -3.69
N GLY A 66 6.32 -10.93 -2.88
CA GLY A 66 7.22 -12.02 -2.53
C GLY A 66 8.38 -12.16 -3.51
N LYS A 67 9.60 -12.11 -2.96
CA LYS A 67 10.85 -12.18 -3.74
C LYS A 67 10.97 -13.49 -4.53
N ASP A 68 10.62 -14.62 -3.94
CA ASP A 68 10.74 -15.96 -4.54
C ASP A 68 9.46 -16.44 -5.24
N ASN A 69 8.51 -15.53 -5.47
CA ASN A 69 7.25 -15.87 -6.09
C ASN A 69 7.40 -15.94 -7.62
N THR A 70 6.60 -16.80 -8.26
CA THR A 70 6.52 -16.86 -9.74
C THR A 70 5.92 -15.59 -10.29
N ASP A 71 6.22 -15.21 -11.54
CA ASP A 71 5.63 -14.01 -12.15
C ASP A 71 4.10 -14.06 -12.17
N PHE A 72 3.53 -15.24 -12.40
CA PHE A 72 2.09 -15.46 -12.30
C PHE A 72 1.55 -15.24 -10.87
N GLY A 73 2.25 -15.79 -9.87
CA GLY A 73 1.90 -15.58 -8.46
C GLY A 73 1.96 -14.11 -8.04
N ARG A 74 2.97 -13.37 -8.51
CA ARG A 74 3.07 -11.92 -8.27
C ARG A 74 1.91 -11.16 -8.90
N HIS A 75 1.49 -11.54 -10.11
CA HIS A 75 0.36 -10.90 -10.78
C HIS A 75 -0.95 -11.11 -10.03
N ILE A 76 -1.20 -12.30 -9.48
CA ILE A 76 -2.39 -12.58 -8.66
C ILE A 76 -2.39 -11.69 -7.41
N ILE A 77 -1.30 -11.68 -6.65
CA ILE A 77 -1.21 -10.86 -5.42
C ILE A 77 -1.41 -9.38 -5.75
N TRP A 78 -0.83 -8.91 -6.84
CA TRP A 78 -0.97 -7.52 -7.26
C TRP A 78 -2.41 -7.16 -7.67
N ASP A 79 -3.07 -8.03 -8.44
CA ASP A 79 -4.46 -7.85 -8.84
C ASP A 79 -5.39 -7.84 -7.62
N GLU A 80 -5.18 -8.75 -6.65
CA GLU A 80 -5.94 -8.76 -5.39
C GLU A 80 -5.71 -7.50 -4.56
N PHE A 81 -4.44 -7.12 -4.34
CA PHE A 81 -4.07 -5.92 -3.60
C PHE A 81 -4.74 -4.65 -4.14
N SER A 82 -4.86 -4.54 -5.46
CA SER A 82 -5.48 -3.38 -6.13
C SER A 82 -7.00 -3.28 -5.97
N ARG A 83 -7.65 -4.26 -5.34
CA ARG A 83 -9.11 -4.29 -5.15
C ARG A 83 -9.49 -3.74 -3.77
N PRO A 84 -10.52 -2.89 -3.66
CA PRO A 84 -10.92 -2.28 -2.39
C PRO A 84 -11.20 -3.25 -1.25
N ASN A 85 -11.70 -4.47 -1.54
CA ASN A 85 -12.05 -5.44 -0.50
C ASN A 85 -10.81 -6.08 0.17
N TYR A 86 -9.66 -6.08 -0.50
CA TYR A 86 -8.41 -6.67 0.00
C TYR A 86 -7.42 -5.60 0.45
N PHE A 87 -7.37 -4.48 -0.28
CA PHE A 87 -6.44 -3.37 -0.07
C PHE A 87 -6.28 -2.96 1.40
N GLY A 88 -7.36 -2.89 2.18
CA GLY A 88 -7.29 -2.48 3.57
C GLY A 88 -6.41 -3.40 4.43
N SER A 89 -6.63 -4.71 4.33
CA SER A 89 -5.83 -5.70 5.08
C SER A 89 -4.41 -5.76 4.54
N ASP A 90 -4.28 -5.85 3.22
CA ASP A 90 -2.99 -6.07 2.58
C ASP A 90 -2.06 -4.86 2.72
N MET A 91 -2.60 -3.64 2.64
CA MET A 91 -1.83 -2.41 2.89
C MET A 91 -1.34 -2.36 4.33
N SER A 92 -2.18 -2.73 5.31
CA SER A 92 -1.77 -2.77 6.72
C SER A 92 -0.57 -3.70 6.92
N GLU A 93 -0.64 -4.92 6.39
CA GLU A 93 0.46 -5.88 6.47
C GLU A 93 1.71 -5.37 5.74
N PHE A 94 1.51 -4.74 4.58
CA PHE A 94 2.62 -4.22 3.79
C PHE A 94 3.34 -3.04 4.47
N LEU A 95 2.61 -2.15 5.15
CA LEU A 95 3.20 -1.07 5.94
C LEU A 95 4.10 -1.60 7.06
N GLU A 96 3.71 -2.68 7.74
CA GLU A 96 4.56 -3.35 8.74
C GLU A 96 5.82 -3.95 8.10
N LYS A 97 5.69 -4.61 6.94
CA LYS A 97 6.87 -5.10 6.18
C LYS A 97 7.83 -3.98 5.81
N ILE A 98 7.33 -2.79 5.46
CA ILE A 98 8.18 -1.62 5.17
C ILE A 98 8.88 -1.12 6.44
N LYS A 99 8.18 -1.05 7.58
CA LYS A 99 8.78 -0.65 8.87
C LYS A 99 9.89 -1.61 9.28
N ASP A 100 9.66 -2.92 9.19
CA ASP A 100 10.67 -3.94 9.45
C ASP A 100 11.88 -3.80 8.51
N LYS A 101 11.62 -3.47 7.23
CA LYS A 101 12.67 -3.24 6.25
C LYS A 101 13.53 -2.02 6.60
N ILE A 102 12.92 -0.91 7.02
CA ILE A 102 13.63 0.30 7.46
C ILE A 102 14.49 -0.03 8.68
N LYS A 103 13.92 -0.68 9.70
CA LYS A 103 14.63 -1.07 10.91
C LYS A 103 15.85 -1.93 10.60
N SER A 104 15.69 -2.93 9.74
CA SER A 104 16.80 -3.79 9.29
C SER A 104 17.91 -3.03 8.55
N LEU A 105 17.60 -1.92 7.88
CA LEU A 105 18.60 -1.09 7.21
C LEU A 105 19.33 -0.17 8.21
N GLU A 106 18.63 0.36 9.22
CA GLU A 106 19.22 1.18 10.28
C GLU A 106 20.19 0.37 11.15
N GLU A 107 19.80 -0.85 11.54
CA GLU A 107 20.67 -1.73 12.33
C GLU A 107 21.96 -2.12 11.58
N LYS A 108 21.92 -2.17 10.24
CA LYS A 108 23.11 -2.46 9.43
C LYS A 108 24.04 -1.26 9.30
N SER A 109 23.51 -0.04 9.28
CA SER A 109 24.33 1.18 9.26
C SER A 109 25.05 1.45 10.58
N ASP A 110 24.57 0.88 11.69
CA ASP A 110 25.21 1.03 13.02
C ASP A 110 26.36 0.01 13.25
N ILE A 111 26.54 -0.94 12.34
CA ILE A 111 27.55 -2.03 12.45
C ILE A 111 28.76 -1.79 11.52
N GLU A 112 28.69 -0.84 10.58
CA GLU A 112 29.78 -0.45 9.65
C GLU A 112 30.49 0.84 10.09
#